data_AF-A0A7C0YZM7-F1
#
_entry.id   AF-A0A7C0YZM7-F1
#
_cell.length_a   1.000
_cell.length_b   1.000
_cell.length_c   1.000
_cell.angle_alpha   90.00
_cell.angle_beta   90.00
_cell.angle_gamma   90.00
#
_symmetry.space_group_name_H-M   'P 1'
#
loop_
_entity.id
_entity.type
_entity.pdbx_description
1 polymer ?
#
loop_
_entity_poly.entity_id
_entity_poly.type
_entity_poly.pdbx_seq_one_letter_code
_entity_poly.pdbx_strand_id
1 'polypeptide(L)'
;MKRIIGTVLGIFLFFGVIFYFGGMQVINILLNSNLYYFFIALLIQFFIIFLYVVRLKTILSAQKYDVKYKKLFKILISGMAVNQLTPIVKAGGEPVKLYYLTKTNIPMTKATASVIIEITSELISLLRK
;
A
#
# COMPACT_ATOMS: atom_id res chain seq x y z
N MET A 1 9.38 27.17 1.08
CA MET A 1 10.77 26.71 0.86
C MET A 1 10.95 25.20 1.03
N LYS A 2 10.69 24.59 2.20
CA LYS A 2 10.96 23.14 2.44
C LYS A 2 10.28 22.16 1.44
N ARG A 3 9.04 22.44 1.01
CA ARG A 3 8.33 21.60 0.01
C ARG A 3 8.99 21.65 -1.38
N ILE A 4 9.42 22.83 -1.82
CA ILE A 4 10.05 23.03 -3.13
C ILE A 4 11.42 22.33 -3.18
N ILE A 5 12.19 22.45 -2.09
CA ILE A 5 13.49 21.78 -1.96
C ILE A 5 13.33 20.26 -2.06
N GLY A 6 12.35 19.67 -1.37
CA GLY A 6 12.08 18.23 -1.43
C GLY A 6 11.69 17.74 -2.83
N THR A 7 10.83 18.49 -3.54
CA THR A 7 10.43 18.14 -4.92
C THR A 7 11.61 18.22 -5.88
N VAL A 8 12.41 19.28 -5.79
CA VAL A 8 13.61 19.46 -6.63
C VAL A 8 14.64 18.35 -6.37
N LEU A 9 14.88 18.03 -5.09
CA LEU A 9 15.76 16.91 -4.71
C LEU A 9 15.24 15.57 -5.25
N GLY A 10 13.93 15.32 -5.15
CA GLY A 10 13.30 14.10 -5.66
C GLY A 10 13.43 13.95 -7.18
N ILE A 11 13.19 15.03 -7.93
CA ILE A 11 13.38 15.07 -9.39
C ILE A 11 14.86 14.82 -9.72
N PHE A 12 15.77 15.49 -9.04
CA PHE A 12 17.21 15.32 -9.25
C PHE A 12 17.66 13.87 -8.99
N LEU A 13 17.21 13.25 -7.90
CA LEU A 13 17.51 11.85 -7.60
C LEU A 13 16.91 10.89 -8.63
N PHE A 14 15.67 11.11 -9.05
CA PHE A 14 15.00 10.29 -10.05
C PHE A 14 15.76 10.29 -11.38
N PHE A 15 16.09 11.47 -11.91
CA PHE A 15 16.91 11.58 -13.11
C PHE A 15 18.33 11.08 -12.89
N GLY A 16 18.92 11.33 -11.72
CA GLY A 16 20.24 10.82 -11.34
C GLY A 16 20.33 9.29 -11.45
N VAL A 17 19.32 8.56 -10.97
CA VAL A 17 19.22 7.11 -11.12
C VAL A 17 19.11 6.70 -12.59
N ILE A 18 18.25 7.35 -13.37
CA ILE A 18 18.07 7.03 -14.80
C ILE A 18 19.36 7.26 -15.61
N PHE A 19 20.08 8.36 -15.34
CA PHE A 19 21.34 8.66 -16.01
C PHE A 19 22.46 7.75 -15.55
N TYR A 20 22.51 7.39 -14.26
CA TYR A 20 23.53 6.48 -13.72
C TYR A 20 23.42 5.06 -14.28
N PHE A 21 22.20 4.50 -14.30
CA PHE A 21 21.97 3.15 -14.83
C PHE A 21 21.76 3.11 -16.35
N GLY A 22 21.60 4.26 -17.01
CA GLY A 22 21.26 4.35 -18.43
C GLY A 22 19.80 3.94 -18.69
N GLY A 23 18.94 4.89 -19.09
CA GLY A 23 17.51 4.62 -19.34
C GLY A 23 17.25 3.47 -20.31
N MET A 24 18.09 3.31 -21.34
CA MET A 24 18.01 2.19 -22.28
C MET A 24 18.32 0.82 -21.66
N GLN A 25 19.22 0.77 -20.67
CA GLN A 25 19.54 -0.48 -19.98
C GLN A 25 18.36 -0.94 -19.11
N VAL A 26 17.69 0.00 -18.44
CA VAL A 26 16.47 -0.29 -17.66
C VAL A 26 15.38 -0.88 -18.56
N ILE A 27 15.13 -0.26 -19.72
CA ILE A 27 14.15 -0.77 -20.69
C ILE A 27 14.56 -2.16 -21.19
N ASN A 28 15.84 -2.36 -21.52
CA ASN A 28 16.32 -3.64 -22.01
C ASN A 28 16.17 -4.75 -20.95
N ILE A 29 16.44 -4.46 -19.67
CA ILE A 29 16.22 -5.41 -18.57
C ILE A 29 14.73 -5.76 -18.45
N LEU A 30 13.84 -4.78 -18.53
CA LEU A 30 12.40 -5.00 -18.46
C LEU A 30 11.88 -5.86 -19.63
N LEU A 31 12.36 -5.60 -20.85
CA LEU A 31 11.96 -6.36 -22.04
C LEU A 31 12.50 -7.79 -22.05
N ASN A 32 13.70 -8.02 -21.50
CA ASN A 32 14.31 -9.34 -21.39
C ASN A 32 14.02 -10.05 -20.06
N SER A 33 13.12 -9.48 -19.25
CA SER A 33 12.72 -10.10 -17.99
C SER A 33 12.02 -11.43 -18.25
N ASN A 34 12.39 -12.45 -17.48
CA ASN A 34 11.74 -13.74 -17.59
C ASN A 34 10.30 -13.65 -17.05
N LEU A 35 9.34 -13.83 -17.97
CA LEU A 35 7.90 -13.76 -17.68
C LEU A 35 7.45 -14.76 -16.61
N TYR A 36 8.10 -15.92 -16.49
CA TYR A 36 7.79 -16.91 -15.45
C TYR A 36 7.96 -16.32 -14.04
N TYR A 37 9.10 -15.69 -13.77
CA TYR A 37 9.35 -15.05 -12.48
C TYR A 37 8.45 -13.83 -12.26
N PHE A 38 8.10 -13.10 -13.32
CA PHE A 38 7.12 -12.03 -13.24
C PHE A 38 5.75 -12.54 -12.78
N PHE A 39 5.25 -13.64 -13.36
CA PHE A 39 3.97 -14.24 -12.95
C PHE A 39 4.00 -14.79 -11.52
N ILE A 40 5.12 -15.39 -11.09
CA ILE A 40 5.29 -15.81 -9.69
C ILE A 40 5.21 -14.60 -8.76
N ALA A 41 5.95 -13.52 -9.05
CA ALA A 41 5.92 -12.30 -8.24
C ALA A 41 4.50 -11.70 -8.17
N LEU A 42 3.78 -11.71 -9.29
CA LEU A 42 2.40 -11.24 -9.37
C LEU A 42 1.46 -12.11 -8.52
N LEU A 43 1.59 -13.44 -8.56
CA LEU A 43 0.81 -14.35 -7.70
C LEU A 43 1.10 -14.15 -6.21
N ILE A 44 2.37 -14.01 -5.85
CA ILE A 44 2.79 -13.69 -4.48
C ILE A 44 2.17 -12.37 -4.03
N GLN A 45 2.17 -11.35 -4.90
CA GLN A 45 1.57 -10.06 -4.59
C GLN A 45 0.06 -10.18 -4.33
N PHE A 46 -0.67 -10.93 -5.16
CA PHE A 46 -2.09 -11.19 -4.92
C PHE A 46 -2.34 -11.95 -3.60
N PHE A 47 -1.49 -12.92 -3.29
CA PHE A 47 -1.56 -13.66 -2.02
C PHE A 47 -1.32 -12.75 -0.82
N ILE A 48 -0.33 -11.86 -0.88
CA ILE A 48 -0.07 -10.85 0.16
C ILE A 48 -1.29 -9.92 0.34
N ILE A 49 -1.89 -9.44 -0.76
CA ILE A 49 -3.09 -8.60 -0.69
C ILE A 49 -4.24 -9.37 -0.03
N PHE A 50 -4.41 -10.65 -0.36
CA PHE A 50 -5.41 -11.50 0.29
C PHE A 50 -5.17 -11.61 1.82
N LEU A 51 -3.92 -11.80 2.25
CA LEU A 51 -3.58 -11.82 3.68
C LEU A 51 -3.92 -10.49 4.37
N TYR A 52 -3.72 -9.34 3.70
CA TYR A 52 -4.16 -8.05 4.23
C TYR A 52 -5.68 -7.95 4.36
N VAL A 53 -6.44 -8.50 3.41
CA VAL A 53 -7.91 -8.58 3.52
C VAL A 53 -8.32 -9.41 4.72
N VAL A 54 -7.71 -10.59 4.91
CA VAL A 54 -7.97 -11.45 6.06
C VAL A 54 -7.64 -10.72 7.36
N ARG A 55 -6.49 -10.05 7.44
CA ARG A 55 -6.07 -9.26 8.62
C ARG A 55 -7.11 -8.20 8.98
N LEU A 56 -7.51 -7.36 8.04
CA LEU A 56 -8.51 -6.31 8.28
C LEU A 56 -9.87 -6.91 8.65
N LYS A 57 -10.28 -8.01 8.01
CA LYS A 57 -11.50 -8.75 8.36
C LYS A 57 -11.45 -9.22 9.81
N THR A 58 -10.34 -9.79 10.27
CA THR A 58 -10.17 -10.26 11.65
C THR A 58 -10.30 -9.10 12.65
N ILE A 59 -9.66 -7.96 12.37
CA ILE A 59 -9.74 -6.75 13.22
C ILE A 59 -11.18 -6.23 13.34
N LEU A 60 -11.93 -6.22 12.24
CA LEU A 60 -13.34 -5.79 12.22
C LEU A 60 -14.26 -6.80 12.91
N SER A 61 -14.01 -8.10 12.71
CA SER A 61 -14.78 -9.19 13.33
C SER A 61 -14.62 -9.19 14.84
N ALA A 62 -13.42 -8.88 15.36
CA ALA A 62 -13.16 -8.70 16.80
C ALA A 62 -13.99 -7.55 17.41
N GLN A 63 -14.41 -6.59 16.58
CA GLN A 63 -15.29 -5.48 16.96
C GLN A 63 -16.78 -5.76 16.65
N LYS A 64 -17.13 -7.01 16.29
CA LYS A 64 -18.47 -7.47 15.90
C LYS A 64 -19.00 -6.85 14.60
N TYR A 65 -18.13 -6.44 13.69
CA TYR A 65 -18.51 -5.97 12.35
C TYR A 65 -18.14 -7.01 11.28
N ASP A 66 -19.13 -7.47 10.51
CA ASP A 66 -18.90 -8.36 9.38
C ASP A 66 -19.00 -7.60 8.05
N VAL A 67 -17.84 -7.37 7.42
CA VAL A 67 -17.74 -6.80 6.07
C VAL A 67 -17.34 -7.91 5.10
N LYS A 68 -18.04 -7.99 3.96
CA LYS A 68 -17.74 -8.97 2.91
C LYS A 68 -16.30 -8.81 2.40
N TYR A 69 -15.58 -9.93 2.22
CA TYR A 69 -14.20 -9.96 1.71
C TYR A 69 -14.02 -9.12 0.43
N LYS A 70 -14.94 -9.24 -0.54
CA LYS A 70 -14.93 -8.46 -1.78
C LYS A 70 -14.95 -6.95 -1.55
N LYS A 71 -15.67 -6.47 -0.53
CA LYS A 71 -15.74 -5.05 -0.19
C LYS A 71 -14.44 -4.60 0.47
N LEU A 72 -13.91 -5.39 1.42
CA LEU A 72 -12.62 -5.13 2.05
C LEU A 72 -11.45 -5.12 1.06
N PHE A 73 -11.45 -6.04 0.09
CA PHE A 73 -10.47 -6.07 -0.99
C PHE A 73 -10.45 -4.76 -1.79
N LYS A 74 -11.63 -4.25 -2.18
CA LYS A 74 -11.73 -2.96 -2.88
C LYS A 74 -11.23 -1.79 -2.03
N ILE A 75 -11.55 -1.80 -0.73
CA ILE A 75 -11.10 -0.78 0.23
C ILE A 75 -9.56 -0.80 0.36
N LEU A 76 -8.98 -1.98 0.50
CA LEU A 76 -7.54 -2.13 0.65
C LEU A 76 -6.79 -1.75 -0.62
N ILE A 77 -7.24 -2.19 -1.80
CA ILE A 77 -6.60 -1.81 -3.05
C ILE A 77 -6.69 -0.30 -3.30
N SER A 78 -7.81 0.35 -2.99
CA SER A 78 -7.91 1.80 -3.18
C SER A 78 -6.96 2.57 -2.24
N GLY A 79 -6.87 2.15 -0.98
CA GLY A 79 -5.88 2.69 -0.04
C GLY A 79 -4.44 2.44 -0.49
N MET A 80 -4.11 1.20 -0.90
CA MET A 80 -2.78 0.84 -1.38
C MET A 80 -2.39 1.64 -2.62
N ALA A 81 -3.29 1.82 -3.59
CA ALA A 81 -3.02 2.60 -4.78
C ALA A 81 -2.62 4.04 -4.42
N VAL A 82 -3.32 4.67 -3.49
CA VAL A 82 -2.95 6.01 -3.01
C VAL A 82 -1.62 5.98 -2.26
N ASN A 83 -1.40 5.00 -1.38
CA ASN A 83 -0.11 4.82 -0.69
C ASN A 83 1.07 4.70 -1.68
N GLN A 84 0.91 4.01 -2.82
CA GLN A 84 1.96 3.88 -3.83
C GLN A 84 2.19 5.16 -4.64
N LEU A 85 1.18 6.02 -4.77
CA LEU A 85 1.28 7.30 -5.48
C LEU A 85 1.77 8.44 -4.59
N THR A 86 1.67 8.28 -3.26
CA THR A 86 2.04 9.33 -2.31
C THR A 86 3.43 9.09 -1.71
N PRO A 87 4.31 10.11 -1.66
CA PRO A 87 5.64 10.01 -1.07
C PRO A 87 5.63 10.03 0.47
N ILE A 88 4.46 9.92 1.11
CA ILE A 88 4.30 9.89 2.56
C ILE A 88 4.30 8.43 2.97
N VAL A 89 5.22 8.02 3.84
CA VAL A 89 5.40 6.64 4.32
C VAL A 89 4.05 6.04 4.74
N LYS A 90 3.45 5.25 3.84
CA LYS A 90 2.22 4.46 4.02
C LYS A 90 1.04 5.17 4.70
N ALA A 91 1.00 6.50 4.71
CA ALA A 91 -0.04 7.27 5.40
C ALA A 91 -0.99 7.99 4.43
N GLY A 92 -0.67 8.06 3.13
CA GLY A 92 -1.49 8.78 2.15
C GLY A 92 -2.83 8.13 1.84
N GLY A 93 -2.88 6.80 1.84
CA GLY A 93 -4.06 5.99 1.51
C GLY A 93 -4.91 5.56 2.70
N GLU A 94 -4.44 5.78 3.92
CA GLU A 94 -5.16 5.46 5.14
C GLU A 94 -6.48 6.25 5.29
N PRO A 95 -6.53 7.56 4.98
CA PRO A 95 -7.79 8.32 4.94
C PRO A 95 -8.80 7.75 3.94
N VAL A 96 -8.33 7.19 2.82
CA VAL A 96 -9.19 6.57 1.80
C VAL A 96 -9.81 5.29 2.34
N LYS A 97 -9.01 4.44 3.00
CA LYS A 97 -9.54 3.23 3.68
C LYS A 97 -10.58 3.61 4.72
N LEU A 98 -10.28 4.60 5.55
CA LEU A 98 -11.19 5.09 6.60
C LEU A 98 -12.52 5.58 6.01
N TYR A 99 -12.47 6.41 4.97
CA TYR A 99 -13.65 6.91 4.28
C TYR A 99 -14.55 5.77 3.81
N TYR A 100 -14.00 4.77 3.10
CA TYR A 100 -14.81 3.67 2.59
C TYR A 100 -15.28 2.70 3.68
N LEU A 101 -14.52 2.53 4.77
CA LEU A 101 -14.95 1.75 5.93
C LEU A 101 -16.17 2.39 6.61
N THR A 102 -16.21 3.72 6.76
CA THR A 102 -17.41 4.39 7.32
C THR A 102 -18.64 4.27 6.43
N LYS A 103 -18.47 4.04 5.12
CA LYS A 103 -19.56 3.67 4.19
C LYS A 103 -20.01 2.20 4.32
N THR A 104 -19.61 1.51 5.39
CA THR A 104 -20.01 0.12 5.70
C THR A 104 -20.82 0.01 6.99
N ASN A 105 -21.47 1.09 7.45
CA ASN A 105 -22.19 1.19 8.73
C ASN A 105 -21.29 1.05 9.97
N ILE A 106 -19.98 1.18 9.79
CA ILE A 106 -19.01 1.16 10.88
C ILE A 106 -18.81 2.60 11.37
N PRO A 107 -19.01 2.87 12.67
CA PRO A 107 -18.75 4.19 13.23
C PRO A 107 -17.31 4.64 12.97
N MET A 108 -17.12 5.93 12.71
CA MET A 108 -15.80 6.52 12.44
C MET A 108 -14.76 6.08 13.48
N THR A 109 -15.10 6.13 14.77
CA THR A 109 -14.20 5.73 15.86
C THR A 109 -13.71 4.28 15.73
N LYS A 110 -14.58 3.34 15.33
CA LYS A 110 -14.23 1.93 15.15
C LYS A 110 -13.43 1.69 13.87
N ALA A 111 -13.78 2.39 12.80
CA ALA A 111 -13.02 2.35 11.56
C ALA A 111 -11.59 2.90 11.75
N THR A 112 -11.45 4.03 12.43
CA THR A 112 -10.15 4.62 12.79
C THR A 112 -9.33 3.69 13.67
N ALA A 113 -9.93 3.11 14.71
CA ALA A 113 -9.25 2.14 15.57
C ALA A 113 -8.72 0.94 14.77
N SER A 114 -9.53 0.44 13.82
CA SER A 114 -9.15 -0.68 12.95
C SER A 114 -7.94 -0.35 12.08
N VAL A 115 -7.95 0.84 11.48
CA VAL A 115 -6.85 1.34 10.65
C VAL A 115 -5.57 1.55 11.48
N ILE A 116 -5.69 2.11 12.68
CA ILE A 116 -4.55 2.27 13.60
C ILE A 116 -3.94 0.90 13.95
N ILE A 117 -4.77 -0.10 14.27
CA ILE A 117 -4.30 -1.46 14.57
C ILE A 117 -3.57 -2.07 13.37
N GLU A 118 -4.04 -1.85 12.14
CA GLU A 118 -3.31 -2.29 10.95
C GLU A 118 -1.92 -1.65 10.86
N ILE A 119 -1.84 -0.33 11.02
CA ILE A 119 -0.58 0.42 10.94
C ILE A 119 0.39 -0.05 12.03
N THR A 120 -0.07 -0.17 13.28
CA THR A 120 0.79 -0.63 14.37
C THR A 120 1.26 -2.06 14.17
N SER A 121 0.39 -2.96 13.68
CA SER A 121 0.77 -4.33 13.36
C SER A 121 1.87 -4.39 12.30
N GLU A 122 1.84 -3.49 11.31
CA GLU A 122 2.91 -3.38 10.31
C GLU A 122 4.20 -2.81 10.91
N LEU A 123 4.12 -1.76 11.71
CA LEU A 123 5.30 -1.14 12.33
C LEU A 123 6.01 -2.10 13.29
N ILE A 124 5.25 -2.87 14.09
CA ILE A 124 5.81 -3.88 14.99
C ILE A 124 6.54 -4.96 14.20
N SER A 125 6.02 -5.37 13.04
CA SER A 125 6.70 -6.32 12.15
C SER A 125 8.06 -5.81 11.67
N LEU A 126 8.20 -4.49 11.48
CA LEU A 126 9.46 -3.86 11.10
C LEU A 126 10.48 -3.80 12.24
N LEU A 127 10.02 -3.62 13.49
CA LEU A 127 10.88 -3.57 14.68
C LEU A 127 11.44 -4.93 15.11
N ARG A 128 10.88 -6.03 14.56
CA ARG A 128 11.30 -7.40 14.89
C ARG A 128 12.45 -7.91 14.01
N LYS A 129 12.85 -7.15 12.98
CA LYS A 129 14.05 -7.41 12.17
C LYS A 129 15.25 -6.68 12.76
#